data_AF-A0A2I0FEG8-F1
#
_entry.id   AF-A0A2I0FEG8-F1
#
_cell.length_a   1.000
_cell.length_b   1.000
_cell.length_c   1.000
_cell.angle_alpha   90.00
_cell.angle_beta   90.00
_cell.angle_gamma   90.00
#
_symmetry.space_group_name_H-M   'P 1'
#
loop_
_entity.id
_entity.type
_entity.pdbx_description
1 polymer ?
#
loop_
_entity_poly.entity_id
_entity_poly.type
_entity_poly.pdbx_seq_one_letter_code
_entity_poly.pdbx_strand_id
1 'polypeptide(L)' 'MTIDNSPEEKYTSRTEREEIGRRTNAGFARVERAEVEEGASDIPTGPVGQKLTEDEIRRRVGEGNFETAKDDRQTNSINS' A
#
# COMPACT_ATOMS: atom_id res chain seq x y z
N MET A 1 -17.43 -11.13 5.70
CA MET A 1 -16.08 -11.33 6.24
C MET A 1 -15.40 -9.97 6.23
N THR A 2 -15.37 -9.29 7.36
CA THR A 2 -14.66 -8.02 7.55
C THR A 2 -13.21 -8.34 7.89
N ILE A 3 -12.27 -7.89 7.05
CA ILE A 3 -10.84 -7.98 7.36
C ILE A 3 -10.55 -6.80 8.29
N ASP A 4 -10.46 -7.09 9.59
CA ASP A 4 -10.01 -6.14 10.60
C ASP A 4 -8.52 -5.86 10.39
N ASN A 5 -8.19 -4.74 9.75
CA ASN A 5 -6.83 -4.18 9.74
C ASN A 5 -6.70 -3.20 10.91
N SER A 6 -6.54 -3.73 12.11
CA SER A 6 -6.19 -2.91 13.29
C SER A 6 -4.66 -2.85 13.43
N PRO A 7 -4.00 -1.68 13.29
CA PRO A 7 -2.54 -1.58 13.20
C PRO A 7 -1.82 -1.55 14.57
N GLU A 8 -2.40 -2.07 15.64
CA GLU A 8 -1.80 -1.97 16.98
C GLU A 8 -1.85 -3.28 17.76
N GLU A 9 -1.16 -4.31 17.26
CA GLU A 9 -0.63 -5.34 18.17
C GLU A 9 0.46 -4.69 19.02
N LYS A 10 0.05 -4.10 20.16
CA LYS A 10 0.98 -3.54 21.15
C LYS A 10 1.78 -4.69 21.75
N TYR A 11 2.99 -4.92 21.24
CA TYR A 11 3.89 -5.93 21.78
C TYR A 11 4.08 -5.72 23.28
N THR A 12 3.71 -6.73 24.05
CA THR A 12 3.52 -6.63 25.50
C THR A 12 4.84 -6.80 26.26
N SER A 13 5.89 -7.31 25.61
CA SER A 13 7.19 -7.52 26.24
C SER A 13 8.39 -7.14 25.36
N ARG A 14 9.54 -6.86 26.00
CA ARG A 14 10.82 -6.63 25.31
C ARG A 14 11.29 -7.87 24.55
N THR A 15 11.18 -9.05 25.17
CA THR A 15 11.60 -10.33 24.59
C THR A 15 10.83 -10.66 23.32
N GLU A 16 9.52 -10.44 23.34
CA GLU A 16 8.64 -10.61 22.17
C GLU A 16 9.07 -9.70 21.01
N ARG A 17 9.37 -8.43 21.29
CA ARG A 17 9.88 -7.50 20.26
C ARG A 17 11.22 -7.93 19.67
N GLU A 18 12.15 -8.40 20.51
CA GLU A 18 13.46 -8.86 20.06
C GLU A 18 13.36 -10.16 19.25
N GLU A 19 12.45 -11.06 19.59
CA GLU A 19 12.18 -12.28 18.81
C GLU A 19 11.60 -11.95 17.43
N ILE A 20 10.61 -11.07 17.38
CA ILE A 20 9.99 -10.62 16.14
C ILE A 20 11.02 -9.90 15.27
N GLY A 21 11.81 -9.00 15.84
CA GLY A 21 12.89 -8.32 15.13
C GLY A 21 13.89 -9.29 14.50
N ARG A 22 14.28 -10.34 15.22
CA ARG A 22 15.17 -11.39 14.69
C ARG A 22 14.52 -12.18 13.54
N ARG A 23 13.26 -12.58 13.68
CA ARG A 23 12.51 -13.30 12.65
C ARG A 23 12.34 -12.46 11.38
N THR A 24 12.00 -11.18 11.55
CA THR A 24 11.81 -10.22 10.47
C THR A 24 13.12 -9.96 9.73
N ASN A 25 14.22 -9.70 10.44
CA ASN A 25 15.54 -9.51 9.84
C ASN A 25 15.99 -10.75 9.04
N ALA A 26 15.75 -11.95 9.56
CA ALA A 26 16.03 -13.20 8.83
C ALA A 26 15.14 -13.38 7.59
N GLY A 27 13.93 -12.81 7.58
CA GLY A 27 13.08 -12.73 6.40
C GLY A 27 13.66 -11.79 5.33
N PHE A 28 14.00 -10.56 5.72
CA PHE A 28 14.56 -9.58 4.80
C PHE A 28 15.90 -10.01 4.21
N ALA A 29 16.80 -10.57 5.01
CA ALA A 29 18.09 -11.06 4.52
C ALA A 29 17.97 -12.15 3.45
N ARG A 30 16.85 -12.90 3.42
CA ARG A 30 16.57 -13.89 2.37
C ARG A 30 16.12 -13.25 1.07
N VAL A 31 15.36 -12.15 1.14
CA VAL A 31 14.81 -11.45 -0.03
C VAL A 31 15.84 -10.47 -0.61
N GLU A 32 16.62 -9.78 0.22
CA GLU A 32 17.65 -8.81 -0.24
C GLU A 32 18.77 -9.46 -1.06
N ARG A 33 19.06 -10.74 -0.81
CA ARG A 33 20.08 -11.51 -1.53
C ARG A 33 19.50 -12.34 -2.66
N ALA A 34 18.18 -12.34 -2.84
CA ALA A 34 17.59 -13.01 -3.98
C ALA A 34 17.97 -12.20 -5.23
N GLU A 35 18.89 -12.75 -6.02
CA GLU A 35 19.14 -12.25 -7.37
C GLU A 35 17.84 -12.39 -8.15
N VAL A 36 17.20 -11.25 -8.43
CA VAL A 36 16.08 -11.19 -9.35
C VAL A 36 16.65 -11.23 -10.76
N GLU A 37 16.06 -12.06 -11.62
CA GLU A 37 16.45 -12.15 -13.03
C GLU A 37 16.37 -10.75 -13.67
N GLU A 38 17.29 -10.43 -14.58
CA GLU A 38 17.32 -9.14 -15.26
C GLU A 38 16.01 -8.95 -16.04
N GLY A 39 15.16 -8.02 -15.59
CA GLY A 39 13.81 -7.81 -16.13
C GLY A 39 12.66 -8.40 -15.31
N ALA A 40 12.92 -9.06 -14.18
CA ALA A 40 11.91 -9.63 -13.27
C ALA A 40 11.12 -8.59 -12.44
N SER A 41 11.15 -7.31 -12.83
CA SER A 41 10.09 -6.40 -12.46
C SER A 41 8.90 -6.71 -13.35
N ASP A 42 8.00 -7.60 -12.91
CA ASP A 42 6.65 -7.80 -13.45
C ASP A 42 5.78 -6.54 -13.20
N ILE A 43 6.34 -5.36 -13.46
CA ILE A 43 5.55 -4.15 -13.64
C ILE A 43 4.89 -4.36 -15.00
N PRO A 44 3.55 -4.44 -15.08
CA PRO A 44 2.88 -4.58 -16.36
C PRO A 44 3.25 -3.38 -17.24
N THR A 45 4.15 -3.59 -18.20
CA THR A 45 4.56 -2.59 -19.19
C THR A 45 3.63 -2.57 -20.40
N GLY A 46 2.50 -3.29 -20.31
CA GLY A 46 1.45 -3.29 -21.30
C GLY A 46 0.92 -1.88 -21.57
N PRO A 47 0.21 -1.67 -22.69
CA PRO A 47 -0.38 -0.38 -23.00
C PRO A 47 -1.22 0.10 -21.82
N VAL A 48 -0.93 1.30 -21.33
CA VAL A 48 -1.74 1.96 -20.30
C VAL A 48 -3.18 1.92 -20.80
N GLY A 49 -4.09 1.38 -19.98
CA GLY A 49 -5.50 1.29 -20.32
C GLY A 49 -6.05 2.64 -20.76
N GLN A 50 -7.10 2.63 -21.59
CA GLN A 50 -7.71 3.86 -22.10
C GLN A 50 -8.03 4.82 -20.93
N LYS A 51 -7.74 6.10 -21.14
CA LYS A 51 -8.06 7.15 -20.17
C LYS A 51 -9.57 7.13 -19.93
N LEU A 52 -9.98 6.99 -18.68
CA LEU A 52 -11.40 7.01 -18.33
C LEU A 52 -11.98 8.41 -18.57
N THR A 53 -13.23 8.47 -19.02
CA THR A 53 -13.97 9.73 -19.09
C THR A 53 -14.33 10.21 -17.68
N GLU A 54 -14.61 11.50 -17.52
CA GLU A 54 -15.02 12.04 -16.22
C GLU A 54 -16.27 11.36 -15.67
N ASP A 55 -17.24 11.04 -16.53
CA ASP A 55 -18.47 10.35 -16.12
C ASP A 55 -18.18 8.93 -15.60
N GLU A 56 -17.22 8.23 -16.23
CA GLU A 56 -16.78 6.92 -15.79
C GLU A 56 -16.05 6.99 -14.44
N ILE A 57 -15.22 8.02 -14.25
CA ILE A 57 -14.54 8.27 -12.98
C ILE A 57 -15.58 8.59 -11.90
N ARG A 58 -16.52 9.51 -12.17
CA ARG A 58 -17.59 9.91 -11.25
C ARG A 58 -18.46 8.73 -10.84
N ARG A 59 -18.79 7.82 -11.76
CA ARG A 59 -19.53 6.58 -11.47
C ARG A 59 -18.74 5.64 -10.56
N ARG A 60 -17.42 5.52 -10.75
CA ARG A 60 -16.56 4.61 -9.97
C ARG A 60 -16.26 5.12 -8.57
N VAL A 61 -15.91 6.39 -8.43
CA VAL A 61 -15.46 6.96 -7.15
C VAL A 61 -16.58 7.61 -6.35
N GLY A 62 -17.72 7.92 -7.01
CA GLY A 62 -18.82 8.67 -6.45
C GLY A 62 -18.64 10.18 -6.59
N GLU A 63 -19.75 10.92 -6.69
CA GLU A 63 -19.76 12.38 -6.96
C GLU A 63 -19.02 13.18 -5.89
N GLY A 64 -19.24 12.88 -4.60
CA GLY A 64 -18.58 13.57 -3.49
C GLY A 64 -17.05 13.41 -3.50
N ASN A 65 -16.55 12.20 -3.78
CA ASN A 65 -15.12 11.95 -3.87
C ASN A 65 -14.51 12.55 -5.15
N PHE A 66 -15.24 12.51 -6.27
CA PHE A 66 -14.78 13.07 -7.53
C PHE A 66 -14.57 14.58 -7.42
N GLU A 67 -15.49 15.31 -6.80
CA GLU A 67 -15.35 16.76 -6.60
C GLU A 67 -14.31 17.10 -5.52
N THR A 68 -14.24 16.31 -4.45
CA THR A 68 -13.24 16.51 -3.39
C THR A 68 -11.81 16.29 -3.89
N ALA A 69 -11.59 15.27 -4.75
CA ALA A 69 -10.28 14.97 -5.32
C ALA A 69 -9.77 16.02 -6.33
N LYS A 70 -10.65 16.92 -6.81
CA LYS A 70 -10.25 18.06 -7.65
C LYS A 70 -9.70 19.23 -6.84
N ASP A 71 -9.95 19.26 -5.53
CA ASP A 71 -9.41 20.28 -4.65
C ASP A 71 -8.05 19.83 -4.11
N ASP A 72 -6.98 20.29 -4.77
CA ASP A 72 -5.57 20.07 -4.39
C ASP A 72 -5.22 20.57 -2.97
N ARG A 73 -6.15 21.26 -2.29
CA ARG A 73 -6.00 21.70 -0.90
C ARG A 73 -6.43 20.66 0.13
N GLN A 74 -6.82 19.46 -0.31
CA GLN A 74 -6.98 18.30 0.54
C GLN A 74 -5.60 17.86 1.05
N THR A 75 -5.13 18.54 2.11
CA THR A 75 -4.02 18.06 2.93
C THR A 75 -4.50 16.76 3.57
N ASN A 76 -4.14 15.62 3.00
CA ASN A 76 -4.27 14.32 3.65
C ASN A 76 -3.31 14.29 4.85
N SER A 77 -3.67 14.99 5.92
CA SER A 77 -3.01 14.87 7.22
C SER A 77 -3.46 13.54 7.82
N ILE A 78 -2.70 12.50 7.54
CA ILE A 78 -2.89 11.18 8.16
C ILE A 78 -2.37 11.18 9.62
N ASN A 79 -1.73 12.28 10.07
CA ASN A 79 -1.20 12.42 11.43
C ASN A 79 -1.29 13.87 11.93
N SER A 80 -2.47 14.33 12.33
CA SER A 80 -2.61 15.47 13.25
C SER A 80 -2.71 15.00 14.69
#